data_AF-A0A2G2ZHK6-F1
#
_entry.id   AF-A0A2G2ZHK6-F1
#
_cell.length_a   1.000
_cell.length_b   1.000
_cell.length_c   1.000
_cell.angle_alpha   90.00
_cell.angle_beta   90.00
_cell.angle_gamma   90.00
#
_symmetry.space_group_name_H-M   'P 1'
#
loop_
_entity.id
_entity.type
_entity.pdbx_description
1 polymer ?
#
loop_
_entity_poly.entity_id
_entity_poly.type
_entity_poly.pdbx_seq_one_letter_code
_entity_poly.pdbx_strand_id
1 'polypeptide(L)' 'MSFSGARGNVSQVHQLVGMRGLMSYPQGQIIDLPIQRNLHEGIFLIEYIISCYRALKGVMDTAVRTSDAG' A
#
# COMPACT_ATOMS: atom_id res chain seq x y z
N MET A 1 -0.22 20.34 -4.13
CA MET A 1 0.55 19.30 -4.84
C MET A 1 -0.35 18.34 -5.61
N SER A 2 -1.28 17.65 -4.95
CA SER A 2 -2.22 16.74 -5.63
C SER A 2 -3.21 17.47 -6.55
N PHE A 3 -3.86 18.55 -6.06
CA PHE A 3 -4.84 19.32 -6.85
C PHE A 3 -4.24 20.11 -8.03
N SER A 4 -2.95 20.43 -7.97
CA SER A 4 -2.24 21.15 -9.03
C SER A 4 -1.67 20.21 -10.11
N GLY A 5 -1.87 18.89 -10.00
CA GLY A 5 -1.39 17.89 -10.96
C GLY A 5 0.13 17.64 -10.94
N ALA A 6 0.88 18.26 -10.02
CA ALA A 6 2.34 18.20 -10.03
C ALA A 6 2.87 16.83 -9.57
N ARG A 7 2.32 16.30 -8.47
CA ARG A 7 2.68 14.97 -7.92
C ARG A 7 1.68 14.58 -6.82
N GLY A 8 1.36 13.29 -6.75
CA GLY A 8 0.52 12.71 -5.70
C GLY A 8 -0.93 12.52 -6.13
N ASN A 9 -1.54 11.41 -5.71
CA ASN A 9 -2.95 11.10 -5.94
C ASN A 9 -3.76 11.19 -4.62
N VAL A 10 -5.07 11.44 -4.72
CA VAL A 10 -6.01 11.42 -3.59
C VAL A 10 -5.92 10.13 -2.79
N SER A 11 -5.71 8.98 -3.44
CA SER A 11 -5.49 7.70 -2.75
C SER A 11 -4.23 7.68 -1.88
N GLN A 12 -3.16 8.34 -2.32
CA GLN A 12 -1.91 8.44 -1.56
C GLN A 12 -2.07 9.42 -0.38
N VAL A 13 -2.82 10.51 -0.58
CA VAL A 13 -3.18 11.44 0.50
C VAL A 13 -4.06 10.76 1.54
N HIS A 14 -5.01 9.92 1.10
CA HIS A 14 -5.84 9.14 2.00
C HIS A 14 -5.00 8.18 2.85
N GLN A 15 -3.96 7.54 2.33
CA GLN A 15 -3.07 6.67 3.13
C GLN A 15 -2.19 7.44 4.13
N LEU A 16 -1.94 8.73 3.88
CA LEU A 16 -1.17 9.59 4.78
C LEU A 16 -2.01 10.04 5.98
N VAL A 17 -3.23 10.53 5.72
CA VAL A 17 -4.05 11.25 6.72
C VAL A 17 -5.31 10.47 7.14
N GLY A 18 -5.81 9.58 6.29
CA GLY A 18 -6.93 8.68 6.57
C GLY A 18 -6.47 7.23 6.67
N MET A 19 -7.43 6.32 6.88
CA MET A 19 -7.16 4.90 7.07
C MET A 19 -6.40 4.29 5.87
N ARG A 20 -5.40 3.46 6.17
CA ARG A 20 -4.66 2.74 5.12
C ARG A 20 -5.54 1.71 4.40
N GLY A 21 -6.51 1.13 5.11
CA GLY A 21 -7.56 0.27 4.55
C GLY A 21 -7.21 -1.22 4.58
N LEU A 22 -7.92 -1.99 3.75
CA LEU A 22 -7.74 -3.44 3.65
C LEU A 22 -6.46 -3.77 2.88
N MET A 23 -5.74 -4.79 3.35
CA MET A 23 -4.54 -5.29 2.69
C MET A 23 -4.80 -6.69 2.14
N SER A 24 -4.08 -7.07 1.07
CA SER A 24 -4.14 -8.43 0.53
C SER A 24 -2.96 -9.25 1.04
N TYR A 25 -3.20 -10.53 1.35
CA TYR A 25 -2.16 -11.53 1.50
C TYR A 25 -1.39 -11.72 0.19
N PRO A 26 -0.15 -12.26 0.24
CA PRO A 26 0.63 -12.58 -0.96
C PRO A 26 -0.10 -13.52 -1.94
N GLN A 27 -0.98 -14.38 -1.42
CA GLN A 27 -1.85 -15.29 -2.17
C GLN A 27 -3.04 -14.60 -2.86
N GLY A 28 -3.23 -13.28 -2.65
CA GLY A 28 -4.31 -12.50 -3.26
C GLY A 28 -5.61 -12.44 -2.46
N GLN A 29 -5.70 -13.14 -1.32
CA GLN A 29 -6.86 -13.03 -0.42
C GLN A 29 -6.86 -11.69 0.31
N ILE A 30 -8.03 -11.08 0.48
CA ILE A 30 -8.18 -9.83 1.23
C ILE A 30 -8.25 -10.16 2.72
N ILE A 31 -7.53 -9.41 3.53
CA ILE A 31 -7.54 -9.54 4.99
C ILE A 31 -8.77 -8.79 5.53
N ASP A 32 -9.64 -9.49 6.25
CA ASP A 32 -10.89 -8.91 6.80
C ASP A 32 -10.64 -7.85 7.90
N LEU A 33 -9.43 -7.82 8.47
CA LEU A 33 -9.00 -6.80 9.42
C LEU A 33 -8.40 -5.60 8.68
N PRO A 34 -9.06 -4.43 8.67
CA PRO A 34 -8.50 -3.23 8.06
C PRO A 34 -7.41 -2.61 8.92
N ILE A 35 -6.41 -2.00 8.27
CA ILE A 35 -5.42 -1.14 8.94
C ILE A 35 -6.09 0.20 9.21
N GLN A 36 -6.42 0.45 10.48
CA GLN A 36 -7.12 1.67 10.93
C GLN A 36 -6.18 2.85 11.14
N ARG A 37 -4.90 2.60 11.34
CA ARG A 37 -3.90 3.63 11.53
C ARG A 37 -3.35 4.17 10.21
N ASN A 38 -2.83 5.39 10.29
CA ASN A 38 -2.40 6.17 9.14
C ASN A 38 -0.89 6.36 9.22
N LEU A 39 -0.24 6.67 8.10
CA LEU A 39 1.21 6.87 8.09
C LEU A 39 1.65 8.07 8.94
N HIS A 40 0.78 9.07 9.11
CA HIS A 40 1.06 10.24 9.95
C HIS A 40 0.99 9.92 11.46
N GLU A 41 0.06 9.07 11.90
CA GLU A 41 -0.10 8.70 13.32
C GLU A 41 0.85 7.58 13.76
N GLY A 42 1.37 6.81 12.81
CA GLY A 42 2.17 5.63 13.08
C GLY A 42 1.33 4.35 13.09
N ILE A 43 1.90 3.29 12.54
CA ILE A 43 1.23 2.00 12.30
C ILE A 43 1.73 0.98 13.34
N PHE A 44 0.83 0.14 13.85
CA PHE A 44 1.23 -0.89 14.81
C PHE A 44 2.09 -1.98 14.15
N LEU A 45 2.91 -2.70 14.92
CA LEU A 45 3.87 -3.68 14.40
C LEU A 45 3.23 -4.71 13.45
N ILE A 46 2.09 -5.29 13.83
CA ILE A 46 1.38 -6.29 13.02
C ILE A 46 0.84 -5.70 11.71
N GLU A 47 0.23 -4.52 11.77
CA GLU A 47 -0.28 -3.81 10.58
C GLU A 47 0.88 -3.43 9.63
N TYR A 48 2.03 -3.06 10.19
CA TYR A 48 3.23 -2.76 9.43
C TYR A 48 3.80 -3.99 8.72
N ILE A 49 3.88 -5.13 9.42
CA ILE A 49 4.34 -6.40 8.82
C ILE A 49 3.40 -6.84 7.68
N ILE A 50 2.09 -6.79 7.89
CA ILE A 50 1.08 -7.06 6.85
C ILE A 50 1.29 -6.11 5.67
N SER A 51 1.55 -4.84 5.95
CA SER A 51 1.81 -3.84 4.91
C SER A 51 3.06 -4.17 4.09
N CYS A 52 4.12 -4.66 4.73
CA CYS A 52 5.38 -5.03 4.07
C CYS A 52 5.20 -6.18 3.09
N TYR A 53 4.43 -7.22 3.43
CA TYR A 53 4.20 -8.35 2.54
C TYR A 53 3.58 -7.94 1.21
N ARG A 54 2.53 -7.11 1.22
CA ARG A 54 1.94 -6.60 -0.03
C ARG A 54 2.88 -5.65 -0.77
N ALA A 55 3.63 -4.80 -0.07
CA ALA A 55 4.61 -3.93 -0.73
C ALA A 55 5.68 -4.75 -1.47
N LEU A 56 6.20 -5.80 -0.83
CA LEU A 56 7.19 -6.71 -1.43
C LEU A 56 6.62 -7.43 -2.64
N LYS A 57 5.39 -7.96 -2.57
CA LYS A 57 4.72 -8.59 -3.71
C LYS A 57 4.59 -7.62 -4.89
N GLY A 58 4.21 -6.36 -4.65
CA GLY A 58 4.11 -5.34 -5.70
C GLY A 58 5.46 -5.03 -6.38
N VAL A 59 6.55 -4.98 -5.60
CA VAL A 59 7.90 -4.80 -6.16
C VAL A 59 8.30 -6.00 -7.01
N MET A 60 8.06 -7.22 -6.53
CA MET A 60 8.37 -8.44 -7.26
C MET A 60 7.55 -8.56 -8.56
N ASP A 61 6.26 -8.26 -8.52
CA ASP A 61 5.41 -8.28 -9.71
C ASP A 61 5.85 -7.23 -10.73
N THR A 62 6.31 -6.06 -10.26
CA THR A 62 6.87 -5.03 -11.14
C THR A 62 8.18 -5.52 -11.78
N ALA A 63 9.05 -6.18 -11.02
CA ALA A 63 10.31 -6.73 -11.53
C ALA A 63 10.07 -7.81 -12.59
N VAL A 64 9.14 -8.75 -12.35
CA VAL A 64 8.75 -9.79 -13.32
C VAL A 64 8.17 -9.15 -14.58
N ARG A 65 7.23 -8.20 -14.45
CA ARG A 65 6.66 -7.49 -15.60
C ARG A 65 7.68 -6.69 -16.39
N THR A 66 8.73 -6.19 -15.73
CA THR A 66 9.84 -5.50 -16.40
C THR A 66 10.67 -6.50 -17.21
N SER A 67 10.88 -7.70 -16.68
CA SER A 67 11.55 -8.79 -17.38
C SER A 67 10.78 -9.26 -18.62
N ASP A 68 9.44 -9.33 -18.55
CA ASP A 68 8.59 -9.81 -19.65
C ASP A 68 8.30 -8.75 -20.73
N ALA A 69 8.58 -7.47 -20.46
CA ALA A 69 8.27 -6.36 -21.36
C ALA A 69 9.34 -6.08 -22.43
N GLY A 70 10.51 -6.73 -22.32
CA GLY A 70 11.58 -6.70 -23.32
C GLY A 70 11.41 -7.80 -24.37
#